data_AF-A0A933HNZ5-F1
#
_entry.id   AF-A0A933HNZ5-F1
#
_cell.length_a   1.000
_cell.length_b   1.000
_cell.length_c   1.000
_cell.angle_alpha   90.00
_cell.angle_beta   90.00
_cell.angle_gamma   90.00
#
_symmetry.space_group_name_H-M   'P 1'
#
loop_
_entity.id
_entity.type
_entity.pdbx_description
1 polymer ?
#
loop_
_entity_poly.entity_id
_entity_poly.type
_entity_poly.pdbx_seq_one_letter_code
_entity_poly.pdbx_strand_id
1 'polypeptide(L)' 'MLLTEVLPTVQQLSRNDKLHLVRILVDELDATNEIAPFEPNKVYHIYTPYNMYGVAHLLMEAFEKAKPKEGKVE' A
#
# COMPACT_ATOMS: atom_id res chain seq x y z
N MET A 1 -19.54 8.80 -14.68
CA MET A 1 -20.48 7.95 -13.92
C MET A 1 -20.78 8.63 -12.61
N LEU A 2 -22.02 8.56 -12.14
CA LEU A 2 -22.37 9.07 -10.81
C LEU A 2 -22.05 8.03 -9.74
N LEU A 3 -21.58 8.50 -8.57
CA LEU A 3 -21.30 7.62 -7.42
C LEU A 3 -22.53 6.78 -7.02
N THR A 4 -23.73 7.36 -7.15
CA THR A 4 -25.00 6.71 -6.87
C THR A 4 -25.31 5.53 -7.79
N GLU A 5 -24.75 5.51 -9.00
CA GLU A 5 -24.93 4.41 -9.97
C GLU A 5 -23.99 3.24 -9.68
N VAL A 6 -22.82 3.52 -9.11
CA VAL A 6 -21.76 2.52 -8.84
C VAL A 6 -21.88 1.90 -7.45
N LEU A 7 -22.47 2.64 -6.48
CA LEU A 7 -22.59 2.22 -5.09
C LEU A 7 -23.30 0.85 -4.90
N PRO A 8 -24.40 0.53 -5.61
CA PRO A 8 -25.04 -0.78 -5.46
C PRO A 8 -24.13 -1.94 -5.86
N THR A 9 -23.33 -1.76 -6.91
CA THR A 9 -22.37 -2.76 -7.39
C THR A 9 -21.25 -2.98 -6.38
N VAL A 10 -20.73 -1.90 -5.79
CA VAL A 10 -19.72 -1.97 -4.72
C VAL A 10 -20.26 -2.67 -3.48
N GLN A 11 -21.54 -2.51 -3.16
CA GLN A 11 -22.17 -3.19 -2.02
C GLN A 11 -22.26 -4.71 -2.20
N GLN A 12 -22.30 -5.22 -3.43
CA GLN A 12 -22.36 -6.66 -3.73
C GLN A 12 -20.99 -7.36 -3.63
N LEU A 13 -19.90 -6.60 -3.56
CA LEU A 13 -18.55 -7.15 -3.40
C LEU A 13 -18.41 -7.94 -2.10
N SER A 14 -17.55 -8.97 -2.14
CA SER A 14 -17.15 -9.69 -0.92
C SER A 14 -16.42 -8.76 0.06
N ARG A 15 -16.31 -9.16 1.33
CA ARG A 15 -15.58 -8.37 2.33
C ARG A 15 -14.14 -8.08 1.90
N ASN A 16 -13.46 -9.07 1.34
CA ASN A 16 -12.07 -8.91 0.89
C ASN A 16 -11.98 -7.97 -0.32
N ASP A 17 -12.90 -8.10 -1.28
CA ASP A 17 -12.89 -7.26 -2.47
C ASP A 17 -13.20 -5.79 -2.14
N LYS A 18 -14.08 -5.54 -1.16
CA LYS A 18 -14.32 -4.19 -0.64
C LYS A 18 -13.06 -3.58 -0.04
N LEU A 19 -12.34 -4.34 0.78
CA LEU A 19 -11.07 -3.87 1.36
C LEU A 19 -10.02 -3.61 0.27
N HIS A 20 -9.96 -4.47 -0.75
CA HIS A 20 -9.05 -4.30 -1.87
C HIS A 20 -9.39 -3.06 -2.71
N LEU A 21 -10.68 -2.84 -3.00
CA LEU A 21 -11.16 -1.65 -3.70
C LEU A 21 -10.83 -0.37 -2.93
N VAL A 22 -11.07 -0.33 -1.62
CA VAL A 22 -10.71 0.83 -0.78
C VAL A 22 -9.20 1.11 -0.88
N ARG A 23 -8.37 0.07 -0.89
CA ARG A 23 -6.93 0.24 -1.01
C ARG A 23 -6.52 0.83 -2.35
N ILE A 24 -7.05 0.31 -3.46
CA ILE A 24 -6.81 0.87 -4.80
C ILE A 24 -7.19 2.36 -4.84
N LEU A 25 -8.38 2.70 -4.32
CA LEU A 25 -8.85 4.08 -4.32
C LEU A 25 -7.98 5.00 -3.45
N VAL A 26 -7.49 4.53 -2.31
CA VAL A 26 -6.53 5.27 -1.47
C VAL A 26 -5.20 5.46 -2.20
N ASP A 27 -4.66 4.39 -2.80
CA ASP A 27 -3.39 4.43 -3.52
C ASP A 27 -3.49 5.39 -4.74
N GLU A 28 -4.63 5.43 -5.44
CA GLU A 28 -4.88 6.39 -6.54
C GLU A 28 -4.95 7.84 -6.05
N LEU A 29 -5.60 8.09 -4.91
CA LEU A 29 -5.65 9.42 -4.29
C LEU A 29 -4.26 9.87 -3.83
N ASP A 30 -3.45 8.96 -3.28
CA ASP A 30 -2.09 9.25 -2.85
C ASP A 30 -1.13 9.45 -4.04
N ALA A 31 -1.33 8.72 -5.14
CA ALA A 31 -0.53 8.83 -6.36
C ALA A 31 -0.67 10.20 -7.06
N THR A 32 -1.77 10.92 -6.84
CA THR A 32 -1.92 12.30 -7.36
C THR A 32 -1.10 13.35 -6.61
N ASN A 33 -0.53 13.01 -5.46
CA ASN A 33 0.42 13.88 -4.79
C ASN A 33 1.83 13.55 -5.30
N GLU A 34 2.50 14.52 -5.90
CA GLU A 34 3.96 14.47 -6.01
C GLU A 34 4.48 14.10 -4.63
N ILE A 35 5.24 13.00 -4.51
CA ILE A 35 5.81 12.54 -3.24
C ILE A 35 6.87 13.59 -2.84
N ALA A 36 6.41 14.69 -2.25
CA ALA A 36 7.26 15.68 -1.66
C ALA A 36 7.98 15.02 -0.49
N PRO A 37 9.26 15.37 -0.23
CA PRO A 37 9.94 14.89 0.95
C PRO A 37 9.12 15.22 2.20
N PHE A 38 9.17 14.32 3.20
CA PHE A 38 8.49 14.51 4.48
C PHE A 38 8.69 15.93 4.99
N GLU A 39 7.59 16.62 5.31
CA GLU A 39 7.64 17.99 5.78
C GLU A 39 8.32 18.06 7.16
N PRO A 40 9.23 19.01 7.40
CA PRO A 40 9.86 19.18 8.70
C PRO A 40 8.81 19.34 9.80
N ASN A 41 8.96 18.57 10.89
CA ASN A 41 8.08 18.59 12.06
C ASN A 41 6.63 18.14 11.81
N LYS A 42 6.30 17.55 10.66
CA LYS A 42 4.97 16.99 10.41
C LYS A 42 4.84 15.59 11.02
N VAL A 43 3.76 15.36 11.75
CA VAL A 43 3.41 14.06 12.30
C VAL A 43 2.56 13.31 11.27
N TYR A 44 3.10 12.19 10.77
CA TYR A 44 2.40 11.31 9.86
C TYR A 44 1.81 10.11 10.62
N HIS A 45 0.49 9.96 10.59
CA HIS A 45 -0.18 8.80 11.16
C HIS A 45 -0.09 7.64 10.18
N ILE A 46 0.82 6.71 10.46
CA ILE A 46 0.96 5.49 9.67
C ILE A 46 0.04 4.43 10.27
N TYR A 47 -0.94 3.98 9.51
CA TYR A 47 -1.78 2.84 9.91
C TYR A 47 -0.99 1.54 9.74
N THR A 48 -0.14 1.22 10.70
CA THR A 48 0.43 -0.12 10.80
C THR A 48 -0.67 -1.08 11.27
N PRO A 49 -0.88 -2.22 10.61
CA PRO A 49 -1.81 -3.22 11.13
C PRO A 49 -1.36 -3.65 12.53
N TYR A 50 -2.32 -3.83 13.44
CA TYR A 50 -2.06 -4.21 14.82
C TYR A 50 -1.31 -5.56 14.89
N ASN A 51 -0.39 -5.72 15.84
CA ASN A 51 0.37 -6.94 16.08
C ASN A 51 1.25 -7.45 14.91
N MET A 52 1.67 -6.56 13.99
CA MET A 52 2.60 -6.87 12.90
C MET A 52 4.07 -6.94 13.36
N TYR A 53 4.32 -7.58 14.50
CA TYR A 53 5.67 -7.79 15.02
C TYR A 53 6.49 -8.65 14.04
N GLY A 54 7.76 -8.28 13.82
CA GLY A 54 8.66 -9.06 12.96
C GLY A 54 8.39 -8.94 11.45
N VAL A 55 7.35 -8.23 11.02
CA VAL A 55 7.04 -8.05 9.59
C VAL A 55 8.16 -7.30 8.88
N ALA A 56 8.76 -6.31 9.53
CA ALA A 56 9.93 -5.61 8.99
C ALA A 56 11.09 -6.58 8.70
N HIS A 57 11.34 -7.55 9.58
CA HIS A 57 12.40 -8.54 9.41
C HIS A 57 12.12 -9.50 8.25
N LEU A 58 10.90 -10.04 8.19
CA LEU A 58 10.43 -10.87 7.07
C LEU A 58 10.53 -10.14 5.72
N LEU A 59 10.19 -8.84 5.70
CA LEU A 59 10.28 -8.02 4.51
C LEU A 59 11.74 -7.83 4.06
N MET A 60 12.66 -7.60 5.00
CA MET A 60 14.09 -7.51 4.70
C MET A 60 14.65 -8.83 4.16
N GLU A 61 14.29 -9.96 4.75
CA GLU A 61 14.73 -11.26 4.24
C GLU A 61 14.21 -11.53 2.83
N ALA A 62 12.94 -11.21 2.57
CA ALA A 62 12.34 -11.35 1.25
C ALA A 62 13.03 -10.44 0.23
N PHE A 63 13.36 -9.21 0.62
CA PHE A 63 14.07 -8.26 -0.22
C PHE A 63 15.48 -8.74 -0.58
N GLU A 64 16.25 -9.22 0.39
CA GLU A 64 17.60 -9.77 0.12
C GLU A 64 17.54 -11.01 -0.78
N LYS A 65 16.53 -11.87 -0.62
CA LYS A 65 16.30 -13.02 -1.51
C LYS A 65 15.89 -12.61 -2.93
N ALA A 66 15.21 -11.48 -3.07
CA ALA A 66 14.75 -10.94 -4.35
C ALA A 66 15.79 -10.07 -5.06
N LYS A 67 16.87 -9.65 -4.39
CA LYS A 67 17.96 -8.94 -5.05
C LYS A 67 18.54 -9.81 -6.17
N PRO A 68 18.67 -9.28 -7.40
CA PRO A 68 19.41 -9.97 -8.43
C PRO A 68 20.84 -10.16 -7.92
N LYS A 69 21.41 -11.36 -8.09
CA LYS A 69 22.81 -11.61 -7.79
C LYS A 69 23.62 -10.62 -8.63
N GLU A 70 24.24 -9.63 -8.01
CA GLU A 70 25.23 -8.80 -8.69
C GLU A 70 26.26 -9.75 -9.29
N GLY A 71 26.27 -9.84 -10.62
CA GLY A 71 27.21 -10.66 -11.33
C GLY A 71 28.61 -10.19 -10.95
N LYS A 72 29.43 -11.11 -10.44
CA LYS A 72 30.87 -10.92 -10.48
C LYS A 72 31.22 -10.70 -11.96
N VAL A 73 31.56 -9.45 -12.30
CA VAL A 73 32.31 -9.16 -13.51
C VAL A 73 33.71 -9.67 -13.22
N GLU A 74 33.99 -10.90 -13.63
CA GLU A 74 35.34 -11.43 -13.81
C GLU A 74 35.90 -10.97 -15.17
#